data_AF-A0A7V1RE61-F1
#
_entry.id   AF-A0A7V1RE61-F1
#
_cell.length_a   1.000
_cell.length_b   1.000
_cell.length_c   1.000
_cell.angle_alpha   90.00
_cell.angle_beta   90.00
_cell.angle_gamma   90.00
#
_symmetry.space_group_name_H-M   'P 1'
#
loop_
_entity.id
_entity.type
_entity.pdbx_description
1 polymer ?
#
loop_
_entity_poly.entity_id
_entity_poly.type
_entity_poly.pdbx_seq_one_letter_code
_entity_poly.pdbx_strand_id
1 'polypeptide(L)' 'PVTQLRLVGAASSYLSQDDLAQHVGLGDSAKADRVEVRWPSGAVQAFAGVEAGRLYRLVEGGGLEPLPPGKAGRP' A
#
# COMPACT_ATOMS: atom_id res chain seq x y z
N PRO A 1 3.73 -14.56 -13.67
CA PRO A 1 3.11 -13.73 -12.61
C PRO A 1 4.19 -13.38 -11.58
N VAL A 2 4.39 -12.10 -11.28
CA VAL A 2 5.39 -11.65 -10.29
C VAL A 2 4.67 -11.41 -8.97
N THR A 3 5.19 -12.00 -7.89
CA THR A 3 4.68 -11.79 -6.52
C THR A 3 5.72 -11.00 -5.74
N GLN A 4 5.32 -9.86 -5.17
CA GLN A 4 6.19 -9.04 -4.32
C GLN A 4 5.64 -9.03 -2.89
N LEU A 5 6.50 -9.32 -1.91
CA LEU A 5 6.19 -9.20 -0.49
C LEU A 5 6.87 -7.95 0.08
N ARG A 6 6.14 -7.19 0.90
CA ARG A 6 6.67 -6.10 1.73
C ARG A 6 6.18 -6.31 3.15
N LEU A 7 7.10 -6.20 4.11
CA LEU A 7 6.78 -6.27 5.54
C LEU A 7 6.90 -4.85 6.09
N VAL A 8 5.86 -4.36 6.74
CA VAL A 8 5.85 -3.06 7.42
C VAL A 8 5.76 -3.31 8.91
N GLY A 9 6.77 -2.86 9.65
CA GLY A 9 6.77 -2.87 11.11
C GLY A 9 6.44 -1.48 11.63
N ALA A 10 5.59 -1.37 12.65
CA ALA A 10 5.30 -0.10 13.34
C ALA A 10 6.43 0.34 14.30
N ALA A 11 7.65 -0.16 14.13
CA ALA A 11 8.76 0.10 15.04
C ALA A 11 9.43 1.44 14.70
N SER A 12 8.80 2.55 15.07
CA SER A 12 9.46 3.85 15.10
C SER A 12 10.47 3.88 16.24
N SER A 13 11.74 3.63 15.98
CA SER A 13 12.80 4.06 16.88
C SER A 13 12.86 5.60 16.85
N TYR A 14 12.98 6.21 18.03
CA TYR A 14 12.96 7.66 18.29
C TYR A 14 13.68 8.48 17.19
N LEU A 15 12.96 9.41 16.56
CA LEU A 15 13.35 10.29 15.43
C LEU A 15 13.33 9.73 13.99
N SER A 16 12.95 8.46 13.77
CA SER A 16 12.75 7.90 12.43
C SER A 16 11.27 7.70 12.12
N GLN A 17 10.74 8.46 11.17
CA GLN A 17 9.44 8.20 10.58
C GLN A 17 9.66 7.22 9.42
N ASP A 18 9.44 5.92 9.65
CA ASP A 18 9.34 4.97 8.54
C ASP A 18 8.08 5.32 7.72
N ASP A 19 8.28 5.66 6.45
CA ASP A 19 7.18 5.99 5.54
C ASP A 19 6.32 4.74 5.33
N LEU A 20 5.06 4.79 5.78
CA LEU A 20 4.10 3.70 5.66
C LEU A 20 3.69 3.45 4.19
N ALA A 21 4.04 4.34 3.27
CA ALA A 21 3.79 4.17 1.84
C ALA A 21 4.65 3.05 1.24
N GLN A 22 4.00 1.93 0.92
CA GLN A 22 4.66 0.81 0.26
C GLN A 22 4.50 0.89 -1.26
N HIS A 23 5.63 1.04 -1.96
CA HIS A 23 5.67 0.94 -3.41
C HIS A 23 5.84 -0.54 -3.82
N VAL A 24 4.85 -1.04 -4.57
CA VAL A 24 4.89 -2.36 -5.20
C VAL A 24 5.08 -2.18 -6.70
N GLY A 25 6.22 -2.63 -7.22
CA GLY A 25 6.53 -2.54 -8.65
C GLY A 25 5.74 -3.59 -9.42
N LEU A 26 4.80 -3.15 -10.26
CA LEU A 26 3.98 -4.03 -11.11
C LEU A 26 4.55 -4.17 -12.54
N GLY A 27 5.75 -3.63 -12.79
CA GLY A 27 6.32 -3.53 -14.15
C GLY A 27 5.43 -2.65 -15.04
N ASP A 28 5.22 -3.08 -16.29
CA ASP A 28 4.37 -2.38 -17.26
C ASP A 28 2.85 -2.61 -17.04
N SER A 29 2.47 -3.34 -15.98
CA SER A 29 1.06 -3.61 -15.71
C SER A 29 0.34 -2.38 -15.14
N ALA A 30 -0.76 -1.98 -15.79
CA ALA A 30 -1.58 -0.86 -15.35
C ALA A 30 -2.38 -1.15 -14.06
N LYS A 31 -2.53 -2.43 -13.68
CA LYS A 31 -3.30 -2.86 -12.50
C LYS A 31 -2.64 -4.06 -11.81
N ALA A 32 -2.82 -4.15 -10.50
CA ALA A 32 -2.57 -5.37 -9.74
C ALA A 32 -3.83 -6.25 -9.77
N ASP A 33 -3.68 -7.49 -10.19
CA ASP A 33 -4.78 -8.47 -10.18
C ASP A 33 -5.31 -8.70 -8.76
N ARG A 34 -4.39 -8.74 -7.79
CA ARG A 34 -4.70 -8.95 -6.37
C ARG A 34 -3.68 -8.25 -5.46
N VAL A 35 -4.20 -7.56 -4.45
CA VAL A 35 -3.45 -7.02 -3.31
C VAL A 35 -3.97 -7.71 -2.05
N GLU A 36 -3.08 -8.34 -1.28
CA GLU A 36 -3.41 -8.93 0.01
C GLU A 36 -2.70 -8.17 1.13
N VAL A 37 -3.42 -7.85 2.19
CA VAL A 37 -2.89 -7.24 3.41
C VAL A 37 -3.15 -8.18 4.58
N ARG A 38 -2.09 -8.53 5.30
CA ARG A 38 -2.13 -9.34 6.52
C ARG A 38 -1.92 -8.41 7.71
N TRP A 39 -2.93 -8.30 8.57
CA TRP A 39 -2.95 -7.39 9.69
C TRP A 39 -2.34 -8.01 10.95
N PRO A 40 -1.86 -7.19 11.92
CA PRO A 40 -1.36 -7.67 13.20
C PRO A 40 -2.39 -8.47 14.02
N SER A 41 -3.68 -8.19 13.85
CA SER A 41 -4.77 -8.96 14.47
C SER A 41 -4.89 -10.40 13.96
N GLY A 42 -4.24 -10.72 12.83
CA GLY A 42 -4.41 -11.97 12.08
C GLY A 42 -5.45 -11.88 10.96
N ALA A 43 -6.19 -10.77 10.84
CA ALA A 43 -7.11 -10.56 9.72
C ALA A 43 -6.37 -10.47 8.38
N VAL A 44 -7.01 -10.97 7.32
CA VAL A 44 -6.51 -10.84 5.94
C VAL A 44 -7.54 -10.11 5.10
N GLN A 45 -7.13 -9.04 4.44
CA GLN A 45 -7.95 -8.31 3.47
C GLN A 45 -7.37 -8.46 2.08
N ALA A 46 -8.24 -8.67 1.09
CA ALA A 46 -7.84 -8.83 -0.30
C ALA A 46 -8.64 -7.89 -1.20
N PHE A 47 -7.95 -7.23 -2.13
CA PHE A 47 -8.51 -6.32 -3.11
C PHE A 47 -8.09 -6.78 -4.51
N ALA A 48 -8.97 -6.67 -5.50
CA ALA A 48 -8.70 -7.07 -6.87
C ALA A 48 -8.77 -5.87 -7.83
N GLY A 49 -8.00 -5.92 -8.92
CA GLY A 49 -8.03 -4.89 -9.96
C GLY A 49 -7.57 -3.51 -9.50
N VAL A 50 -6.60 -3.44 -8.58
CA VAL A 50 -6.10 -2.20 -7.98
C VAL A 50 -5.26 -1.44 -9.01
N GLU A 51 -5.59 -0.18 -9.28
CA GLU A 51 -4.85 0.59 -10.29
C GLU A 51 -3.45 0.96 -9.83
N ALA A 52 -2.47 0.75 -10.71
CA ALA A 52 -1.08 1.16 -10.49
C ALA A 52 -0.94 2.69 -10.51
N GLY A 53 0.18 3.20 -9.99
CA GLY A 53 0.49 4.64 -10.03
C GLY A 53 -0.39 5.52 -9.13
N ARG A 54 -1.11 4.91 -8.18
CA ARG A 54 -1.95 5.60 -7.19
C ARG A 54 -1.50 5.28 -5.77
N LEU A 55 -1.75 6.21 -4.87
CA LEU A 55 -1.61 5.99 -3.44
C LEU A 55 -2.98 5.63 -2.87
N TYR A 56 -3.05 4.58 -2.07
CA TYR A 56 -4.28 4.17 -1.39
C TYR A 56 -4.08 4.19 0.11
N ARG A 57 -5.11 4.64 0.83
CA ARG A 57 -5.24 4.49 2.27
C ARG A 57 -6.00 3.21 2.56
N LEU A 58 -5.47 2.44 3.51
CA LEU A 58 -6.10 1.24 4.03
C LEU A 58 -6.24 1.36 5.54
N VAL A 59 -7.38 0.91 6.03
CA VAL A 59 -7.65 0.73 7.46
C VAL A 59 -8.10 -0.70 7.64
N GLU A 60 -7.62 -1.36 8.69
CA GLU A 60 -8.06 -2.70 9.03
C GLU A 60 -9.59 -2.77 9.16
N GLY A 61 -10.20 -3.72 8.46
CA GLY A 61 -11.66 -3.87 8.38
C GLY A 61 -12.36 -2.83 7.48
N GLY A 62 -11.62 -1.84 6.98
CA GLY A 62 -12.08 -0.82 6.05
C GLY A 62 -11.86 -1.18 4.58
N GLY A 63 -12.11 -0.21 3.70
CA GLY A 63 -11.93 -0.33 2.26
C GLY A 63 -10.55 0.11 1.77
N LEU A 64 -10.35 -0.05 0.46
CA LEU A 64 -9.22 0.50 -0.27
C LEU A 64 -9.60 1.88 -0.81
N GLU A 65 -9.18 2.94 -0.13
CA GLU A 65 -9.57 4.31 -0.47
C GLU A 65 -8.44 5.00 -1.24
N PRO A 66 -8.65 5.43 -2.50
CA PRO A 66 -7.63 6.19 -3.22
C PRO A 66 -7.42 7.52 -2.51
N LEU A 67 -6.18 7.79 -2.13
CA LEU A 67 -5.82 9.12 -1.65
C LEU A 67 -5.78 10.05 -2.86
N PRO A 68 -6.32 11.28 -2.75
CA PRO A 68 -6.11 12.27 -3.78
C PRO A 68 -4.61 12.43 -3.99
N PRO A 69 -4.15 12.67 -5.23
CA PRO A 69 -2.75 12.95 -5.47
C PRO A 69 -2.38 14.09 -4.52
N GLY A 70 -1.48 13.81 -3.57
CA GLY A 70 -0.98 14.84 -2.67
C GLY A 70 -0.56 16.01 -3.56
N LYS A 71 -0.97 17.24 -3.22
CA LYS A 71 -0.49 18.42 -3.96
C LYS A 71 1.01 18.24 -4.09
N ALA A 72 1.49 17.99 -5.31
CA ALA A 72 2.90 17.98 -5.58
C ALA A 72 3.38 19.36 -5.11
N GLY A 73 4.06 19.39 -3.97
CA GLY A 73 4.88 20.52 -3.60
C GLY A 73 5.83 20.69 -4.78
N ARG A 74 5.53 21.65 -5.63
CA ARG A 74 6.39 22.16 -6.69
C ARG A 74 6.71 23.60 -6.28
N PRO A 75 7.90 24.13 -6.57
CA PRO A 75 9.11 23.49 -7.11
C PRO A 75 10.16 23.17 -6.04
#